data_AF-A0A9E2NTB5-F1
#
_entry.id   AF-A0A9E2NTB5-F1
#
_cell.length_a   1.000
_cell.length_b   1.000
_cell.length_c   1.000
_cell.angle_alpha   90.00
_cell.angle_beta   90.00
_cell.angle_gamma   90.00
#
_symmetry.space_group_name_H-M   'P 1'
#
loop_
_entity.id
_entity.type
_entity.pdbx_description
1 polymer ?
#
loop_
_entity_poly.entity_id
_entity_poly.type
_entity_poly.pdbx_seq_one_letter_code
_entity_poly.pdbx_strand_id
1 'polypeptide(L)' 'LDRVMPFWEDHIAPDLLDGKNVIIAAHGNSLRALTKYIENISDDDIMNLEMKTGEPVVYTFDENLDVVKKEKLDD' A
#
# COMPACT_ATOMS: atom_id res chain seq x y z
N LEU A 1 6.23 6.80 9.48
CA LEU A 1 4.98 6.82 8.66
C LEU A 1 4.66 8.23 8.17
N ASP A 2 5.16 9.24 8.87
CA ASP A 2 4.82 10.67 8.80
C ASP A 2 4.85 11.32 7.42
N ARG A 3 5.63 10.78 6.46
CA ARG A 3 5.70 11.34 5.10
C ARG A 3 4.70 10.75 4.11
N VAL A 4 4.24 9.53 4.35
CA VAL A 4 3.35 8.81 3.43
C VAL A 4 1.89 8.99 3.86
N MET A 5 1.64 9.08 5.16
CA MET A 5 0.30 9.22 5.72
C MET A 5 -0.50 10.42 5.18
N PRO A 6 0.07 11.65 5.10
CA PRO A 6 -0.67 12.77 4.55
C PRO A 6 -1.13 12.51 3.10
N PHE A 7 -0.27 11.89 2.28
CA PHE A 7 -0.63 11.60 0.89
C PHE A 7 -1.65 10.46 0.77
N TRP A 8 -1.63 9.49 1.69
CA TRP A 8 -2.68 8.48 1.78
C TRP A 8 -4.03 9.12 2.11
N GLU A 9 -4.10 9.91 3.18
CA GLU A 9 -5.33 10.51 3.69
C GLU A 9 -5.91 11.56 2.73
N ASP A 10 -5.07 12.39 2.10
CA ASP A 10 -5.52 13.51 1.28
C ASP A 10 -5.84 13.11 -0.18
N HIS A 11 -5.30 11.99 -0.67
CA HIS A 11 -5.40 11.61 -2.09
C HIS A 11 -5.81 10.15 -2.31
N ILE A 12 -5.03 9.18 -1.81
CA ILE A 12 -5.23 7.76 -2.17
C ILE A 12 -6.53 7.23 -1.58
N ALA A 13 -6.76 7.41 -0.28
CA ALA A 13 -7.95 6.93 0.40
C ALA A 13 -9.25 7.54 -0.17
N PRO A 14 -9.35 8.87 -0.39
CA PRO A 14 -10.51 9.46 -1.06
C PRO A 14 -10.79 8.87 -2.45
N ASP A 15 -9.76 8.67 -3.28
CA ASP A 15 -9.95 8.10 -4.62
C ASP A 15 -10.42 6.64 -4.58
N LEU A 16 -9.90 5.83 -3.64
CA LEU A 16 -10.38 4.47 -3.43
C LEU A 16 -11.85 4.43 -2.96
N LEU A 17 -12.23 5.32 -2.04
CA LEU A 17 -13.61 5.44 -1.57
C LEU A 17 -14.58 5.96 -2.65
N ASP A 18 -14.08 6.72 -3.62
CA ASP A 18 -14.83 7.14 -4.82
C ASP A 18 -14.91 6.02 -5.89
N GLY A 19 -14.43 4.81 -5.57
CA GLY A 19 -14.48 3.64 -6.44
C GLY A 19 -13.47 3.66 -7.59
N LYS A 20 -12.42 4.48 -7.51
CA LYS A 20 -11.37 4.54 -8.53
C LYS A 20 -10.30 3.49 -8.30
N ASN A 21 -9.67 3.07 -9.40
CA ASN A 21 -8.43 2.30 -9.35
C ASN A 21 -7.23 3.25 -9.27
N VAL A 22 -6.37 3.06 -8.27
CA VAL A 22 -5.17 3.89 -8.04
C VAL A 22 -3.91 3.08 -8.34
N ILE A 23 -2.99 3.65 -9.13
CA ILE A 23 -1.64 3.11 -9.35
C ILE A 23 -0.62 3.98 -8.63
N ILE A 24 0.27 3.36 -7.86
CA ILE A 24 1.34 4.04 -7.12
C ILE A 24 2.68 3.52 -7.61
N ALA A 25 3.45 4.39 -8.27
CA ALA A 25 4.83 4.13 -8.66
C ALA A 25 5.76 5.01 -7.83
N ALA A 26 6.56 4.39 -6.95
CA ALA A 26 7.42 5.11 -6.01
C ALA A 26 8.68 4.27 -5.67
N HIS A 27 9.46 4.77 -4.71
CA HIS A 27 10.67 4.09 -4.22
C HIS A 27 10.38 3.12 -3.07
N GLY A 28 11.26 2.13 -2.89
CA GLY A 28 11.08 1.05 -1.93
C GLY A 28 10.82 1.49 -0.48
N ASN A 29 11.47 2.55 0.01
CA ASN A 29 11.24 3.03 1.38
C ASN A 29 9.84 3.65 1.56
N SER A 30 9.35 4.38 0.56
CA SER A 30 8.01 4.96 0.60
C SER A 30 6.94 3.88 0.47
N LEU A 31 7.14 2.94 -0.45
CA LEU A 31 6.22 1.81 -0.62
C LEU A 31 6.22 0.90 0.62
N ARG A 32 7.37 0.62 1.23
CA ARG A 32 7.46 -0.14 2.49
C ARG A 32 6.69 0.56 3.62
N ALA A 33 6.83 1.88 3.76
CA ALA A 33 6.08 2.64 4.75
C ALA A 33 4.57 2.61 4.48
N LEU A 34 4.15 2.69 3.21
CA LEU A 34 2.74 2.56 2.84
C LEU A 34 2.21 1.15 3.14
N THR A 35 2.94 0.11 2.71
CA THR A 35 2.60 -1.29 2.94
C THR A 35 2.51 -1.60 4.43
N LYS A 36 3.45 -1.08 5.25
CA LYS A 36 3.38 -1.20 6.71
C LYS A 36 2.02 -0.72 7.25
N TYR A 37 1.57 0.44 6.77
CA TYR A 37 0.34 1.05 7.22
C TYR A 37 -0.89 0.25 6.78
N ILE A 38 -1.04 -0.01 5.48
CA ILE A 38 -2.26 -0.66 4.94
C ILE A 38 -2.39 -2.13 5.34
N GLU A 39 -1.27 -2.82 5.63
CA GLU A 39 -1.28 -4.21 6.12
C GLU A 39 -1.18 -4.30 7.65
N ASN A 40 -1.14 -3.17 8.37
CA ASN A 40 -0.97 -3.12 9.82
C ASN A 40 0.26 -3.92 10.32
N ILE A 41 1.37 -3.86 9.58
CA ILE A 41 2.62 -4.59 9.92
C ILE A 41 3.30 -3.89 11.10
N SER A 42 3.79 -4.68 12.06
CA SER A 42 4.54 -4.18 13.22
C SER A 42 5.90 -3.58 12.81
N ASP A 43 6.50 -2.77 13.68
CA ASP A 43 7.87 -2.27 13.47
C ASP A 43 8.93 -3.39 13.46
N ASP A 44 8.66 -4.51 14.12
CA ASP A 44 9.58 -5.65 14.15
C ASP A 44 9.48 -6.48 12.86
N ASP A 45 8.26 -6.62 12.31
CA ASP A 45 8.00 -7.44 11.13
C ASP A 45 8.30 -6.71 9.81
N ILE A 46 8.28 -5.38 9.79
CA ILE A 46 8.49 -4.60 8.56
C ILE A 46 9.88 -4.81 7.96
N MET A 47 10.86 -5.19 8.80
CA MET A 47 12.22 -5.52 8.37
C MET A 47 12.26 -6.76 7.47
N ASN A 48 11.29 -7.65 7.59
CA ASN A 48 11.17 -8.89 6.80
C ASN A 48 10.34 -8.69 5.51
N LEU A 49 9.81 -7.49 5.26
CA LEU A 49 9.04 -7.22 4.05
C LEU A 49 9.96 -7.19 2.82
N GLU A 50 9.88 -8.24 2.01
CA GLU A 50 10.53 -8.33 0.71
C GLU A 50 9.76 -7.55 -0.35
N MET A 51 10.45 -6.63 -1.03
CA MET A 51 9.93 -5.87 -2.16
C MET A 51 10.90 -5.97 -3.33
N LYS A 52 10.46 -6.55 -4.44
CA LYS A 52 11.25 -6.61 -5.67
C LYS A 52 11.02 -5.36 -6.51
N THR A 53 12.07 -4.87 -7.16
CA THR A 53 11.96 -3.78 -8.12
C THR A 53 11.15 -4.23 -9.33
N GLY A 54 10.10 -3.47 -9.67
CA GLY A 54 9.30 -3.71 -10.87
C GLY A 54 8.26 -4.84 -10.76
N GLU A 55 8.10 -5.47 -9.59
CA GLU A 55 7.04 -6.45 -9.32
C GLU A 55 5.73 -5.70 -8.98
N PRO A 56 4.66 -5.81 -9.78
CA PRO A 56 3.38 -5.22 -9.45
C PRO A 56 2.71 -5.97 -8.29
N VAL A 57 2.24 -5.22 -7.30
CA VAL A 57 1.45 -5.76 -6.18
C VAL A 57 0.10 -5.08 -6.17
N VAL A 58 -0.96 -5.87 -6.26
CA VAL A 58 -2.35 -5.44 -6.29
C VAL A 58 -2.97 -5.66 -4.92
N TYR A 59 -3.58 -4.60 -4.38
CA TYR A 59 -4.36 -4.64 -3.16
C TYR A 59 -5.83 -4.42 -3.50
N THR A 60 -6.70 -5.24 -2.92
CA THR A 60 -8.14 -5.00 -2.91
C THR A 60 -8.53 -4.57 -1.51
N PHE A 61 -9.31 -3.49 -1.43
CA PHE A 61 -9.80 -2.92 -0.19
C PHE A 61 -11.32 -3.08 -0.07
N ASP A 62 -11.83 -3.13 1.15
CA ASP A 62 -13.25 -2.95 1.41
C ASP A 62 -13.63 -1.48 1.63
N GLU A 63 -14.89 -1.24 2.01
CA GLU A 63 -15.44 0.10 2.27
C GLU A 63 -14.80 0.83 3.47
N ASN A 64 -14.11 0.11 4.35
CA ASN A 64 -13.38 0.67 5.48
C ASN A 64 -11.88 0.88 5.17
N LEU A 65 -11.47 0.61 3.93
CA LEU A 65 -10.07 0.60 3.50
C LEU A 65 -9.22 -0.46 4.22
N ASP A 66 -9.85 -1.55 4.65
CA ASP A 66 -9.15 -2.74 5.11
C ASP A 66 -8.76 -3.60 3.91
N VAL A 67 -7.51 -4.09 3.90
CA VAL A 67 -7.02 -4.97 2.82
C VAL A 67 -7.73 -6.33 2.91
N VAL A 68 -8.55 -6.64 1.91
CA VAL A 68 -9.23 -7.94 1.79
C VAL A 68 -8.48 -8.93 0.90
N LYS A 69 -7.61 -8.44 0.01
CA LYS A 69 -6.82 -9.27 -0.89
C LYS A 69 -5.50 -8.60 -1.25
N LYS A 70 -4.45 -9.40 -1.35
CA LYS A 70 -3.12 -9.01 -1.84
C LYS A 70 -2.66 -10.04 -2.87
N GLU A 71 -2.29 -9.57 -4.05
CA GLU A 71 -1.81 -10.41 -5.15
C GLU A 71 -0.54 -9.81 -5.74
N LYS A 72 0.46 -10.64 -5.98
CA LYS A 72 1.61 -10.27 -6.82
C LYS A 72 1.27 -10.69 -8.23
N LEU A 73 1.43 -9.78 -9.18
CA LEU A 73 1.32 -10.13 -10.59
C LEU A 73 2.70 -10.57 -11.05
N ASP A 74 2.92 -11.88 -11.00
CA ASP A 74 4.04 -12.49 -11.71
C ASP A 74 3.61 -12.74 -13.17
N ASP A 75 4.56 -12.64 -14.11
CA ASP A 75 4.36 -13.07 -15.51
C ASP A 75 4.09 -14.59 -15.63
#